data_AF-A0A7J7PD51-F1
#
_entry.id   AF-A0A7J7PD51-F1
#
_cell.length_a   1.000
_cell.length_b   1.000
_cell.length_c   1.000
_cell.angle_alpha   90.00
_cell.angle_beta   90.00
_cell.angle_gamma   90.00
#
_symmetry.space_group_name_H-M   'P 1'
#
loop_
_entity.id
_entity.type
_entity.pdbx_description
1 polymer ?
#
loop_
_entity_poly.entity_id
_entity_poly.type
_entity_poly.pdbx_seq_one_letter_code
_entity_poly.pdbx_strand_id
1 'polypeptide(L)' 'MNQVRLGPLTPYAVHTLRHIREFLNVQFSMRTEQQSGTIFLSCIGAGLKNINRKVT' A
#
# COMPACT_ATOMS: atom_id res chain seq x y z
N MET A 1 3.28 3.67 -12.31
CA MET A 1 2.78 2.67 -11.35
C MET A 1 3.76 2.61 -10.19
N ASN A 2 3.29 2.88 -8.98
CA ASN A 2 4.16 3.06 -7.82
C ASN A 2 4.30 1.69 -7.15
N GLN A 3 5.47 1.07 -7.29
CA GLN A 3 5.77 -0.23 -6.69
C GLN A 3 6.82 -0.05 -5.60
N VAL A 4 6.53 -0.53 -4.41
CA VAL A 4 7.45 -0.48 -3.26
C VAL A 4 7.93 -1.89 -2.98
N ARG A 5 9.26 -2.05 -2.87
CA ARG A 5 9.86 -3.31 -2.43
C ARG A 5 9.93 -3.31 -0.91
N LEU A 6 9.32 -4.32 -0.30
CA LEU A 6 9.31 -4.55 1.14
C LEU A 6 10.01 -5.87 1.45
N GLY A 7 10.46 -6.01 2.70
CA GLY A 7 10.91 -7.28 3.26
C GLY A 7 9.74 -8.24 3.54
N PRO A 8 9.97 -9.31 4.31
CA PRO A 8 8.90 -10.24 4.70
C PRO A 8 7.81 -9.51 5.48
N LEU A 9 6.55 -9.69 5.05
CA LEU A 9 5.41 -9.02 5.64
C LEU A 9 5.05 -9.70 6.96
N THR A 10 5.11 -8.95 8.06
CA THR A 10 4.63 -9.43 9.35
C THR A 10 3.10 -9.47 9.37
N PRO A 11 2.47 -10.33 10.17
CA PRO A 11 1.00 -10.36 10.29
C PRO A 11 0.44 -9.00 10.70
N TYR A 12 1.15 -8.23 11.53
CA TYR A 12 0.78 -6.87 11.90
C TYR A 12 0.68 -5.92 10.69
N ALA A 13 1.64 -6.01 9.77
CA ALA A 13 1.63 -5.20 8.56
C ALA A 13 0.45 -5.57 7.63
N VAL A 14 0.08 -6.85 7.54
CA VAL A 14 -1.12 -7.31 6.81
C VAL A 14 -2.39 -6.69 7.41
N HIS A 15 -2.54 -6.73 8.73
CA HIS A 15 -3.70 -6.13 9.41
C HIS A 15 -3.79 -4.62 9.15
N THR A 16 -2.66 -3.93 9.20
CA THR A 16 -2.59 -2.49 8.91
C THR A 16 -3.01 -2.19 7.47
N LEU A 17 -2.50 -2.95 6.49
CA LEU A 17 -2.88 -2.80 5.08
C LEU A 17 -4.37 -3.06 4.85
N ARG A 18 -4.96 -4.00 5.59
CA ARG A 18 -6.41 -4.28 5.53
C ARG A 18 -7.23 -3.11 6.05
N HIS A 19 -6.87 -2.54 7.21
CA HIS A 19 -7.53 -1.34 7.72
C HIS A 19 -7.41 -0.16 6.76
N ILE A 20 -6.24 0.06 6.15
CA ILE A 20 -6.06 1.13 5.17
C ILE A 20 -6.94 0.90 3.93
N ARG A 21 -7.04 -0.36 3.46
CA ARG A 21 -7.95 -0.71 2.36
C ARG A 21 -9.40 -0.42 2.73
N GLU A 22 -9.87 -0.77 3.91
CA GLU A 22 -11.25 -0.52 4.34
C GLU A 22 -11.53 0.97 4.54
N PHE A 23 -10.57 1.72 5.07
CA PHE A 23 -10.71 3.15 5.32
C PHE A 23 -10.65 4.00 4.05
N LEU A 24 -9.75 3.68 3.12
CA LEU A 24 -9.51 4.45 1.90
C LEU A 24 -10.16 3.85 0.65
N ASN A 25 -10.77 2.68 0.77
CA ASN A 25 -11.28 1.87 -0.34
C ASN A 25 -10.26 1.65 -1.46
N VAL A 26 -8.98 1.45 -1.10
CA VAL A 26 -7.86 1.22 -2.03
C VAL A 26 -7.55 -0.25 -2.25
N GLN A 27 -7.02 -0.59 -3.43
CA GLN A 27 -6.53 -1.93 -3.72
C GLN A 27 -5.01 -1.99 -3.68
N PHE A 28 -4.51 -2.94 -2.88
CA PHE A 28 -3.09 -3.30 -2.85
C PHE A 28 -2.89 -4.60 -3.63
N SER A 29 -1.99 -4.59 -4.61
CA SER A 29 -1.52 -5.76 -5.33
C SER A 29 -0.17 -6.19 -4.77
N MET A 30 -0.10 -7.41 -4.24
CA MET A 30 1.12 -7.98 -3.67
C MET A 30 1.70 -9.01 -4.64
N ARG A 31 2.98 -8.87 -4.99
CA ARG A 31 3.74 -9.87 -5.74
C ARG A 31 4.92 -10.32 -4.91
N THR A 32 4.93 -11.58 -4.52
CA THR A 32 6.05 -12.19 -3.81
C THR A 32 7.13 -12.59 -4.81
N GLU A 33 8.36 -12.15 -4.58
CA GLU A 33 9.51 -12.55 -5.38
C GLU A 33 10.21 -13.71 -4.62
N GLN A 34 10.14 -14.91 -5.21
CA GLN A 34 10.54 -16.18 -4.57
C GLN A 34 12.06 -16.37 -4.45
N GLN A 35 12.86 -15.65 -5.22
CA GLN A 35 14.32 -15.67 -5.23
C GLN A 35 14.94 -14.86 -4.07
N SER A 36 14.37 -13.71 -3.70
CA SER A 36 14.95 -12.84 -2.65
C SER A 36 14.18 -12.81 -1.33
N GLY A 37 13.00 -13.44 -1.25
CA GLY A 37 12.13 -13.36 -0.07
C GLY A 37 11.56 -11.95 0.18
N THR A 38 11.57 -11.10 -0.86
CA THR A 38 11.03 -9.74 -0.81
C THR A 38 9.68 -9.65 -1.51
N ILE A 39 8.83 -8.72 -1.07
CA ILE A 39 7.47 -8.56 -1.58
C ILE A 39 7.37 -7.20 -2.26
N PHE A 40 6.89 -7.20 -3.49
CA PHE A 40 6.52 -5.98 -4.20
C PHE A 40 5.07 -5.64 -3.89
N LEU A 41 4.87 -4.48 -3.26
CA LEU A 41 3.56 -3.93 -2.97
C LEU A 41 3.26 -2.80 -3.95
N SER A 42 2.21 -2.95 -4.74
CA SER A 42 1.67 -1.90 -5.61
C SER A 42 0.36 -1.40 -5.01
N CYS A 43 0.21 -0.09 -4.90
CA CYS A 43 -1.03 0.53 -4.41
C CYS A 43 -1.72 1.30 -5.55
N ILE A 44 -3.01 1.05 -5.75
CA ILE A 44 -3.86 1.92 -6.56
C ILE A 44 -4.31 3.06 -5.64
N GLY A 45 -3.79 4.26 -5.87
CA GLY A 45 -4.03 5.41 -5.00
C GLY A 45 -5.51 5.81 -4.93
N ALA A 46 -5.99 6.18 -3.74
CA ALA A 46 -7.37 6.62 -3.48
C ALA A 46 -7.74 7.99 -4.09
N GLY A 47 -6.84 8.65 -4.83
CA GLY A 47 -7.11 9.98 -5.39
C GLY A 47 -7.31 11.08 -4.34
N LEU A 48 -6.95 10.83 -3.07
CA LEU A 48 -7.08 11.80 -2.00
C LEU A 48 -6.16 13.00 -2.24
N LYS A 49 -6.76 14.18 -2.23
CA LYS A 49 -6.05 15.46 -2.21
C LYS A 49 -6.19 16.07 -0.83
N ASN A 50 -5.15 16.74 -0.36
CA ASN A 50 -5.20 17.42 0.92
C ASN A 50 -6.26 18.53 0.89
N ILE A 51 -7.37 18.32 1.61
CA ILE A 51 -8.50 19.25 1.70
C ILE A 51 -8.19 20.51 2.52
N ASN A 52 -7.20 20.45 3.41
CA ASN A 52 -6.77 21.57 4.26
C ASN A 52 -5.74 22.46 3.57
N ARG A 53 -5.27 22.08 2.37
CA ARG A 53 -4.36 22.91 1.60
C ARG A 53 -5.16 24.06 0.98
N LYS A 54 -5.04 25.27 1.55
CA LYS A 54 -5.44 26.51 0.88
C LYS A 54 -4.66 26.59 -0.42
N VAL A 55 -5.38 26.52 -1.54
CA VAL A 55 -4.84 26.90 -2.85
C VAL A 55 -4.92 28.42 -2.88
N THR A 56 -3.80 29.06 -2.55
CA THR A 56 -3.60 30.49 -2.76
C THR A 56 -3.27 30.73 -4.23
#